data_AF-A0A0C1UI79-F1
#
_entry.id   AF-A0A0C1UI79-F1
#
_cell.length_a   1.000
_cell.length_b   1.000
_cell.length_c   1.000
_cell.angle_alpha   90.00
_cell.angle_beta   90.00
_cell.angle_gamma   90.00
#
_symmetry.space_group_name_H-M   'P 1'
#
loop_
_entity.id
_entity.type
_entity.pdbx_description
1 polymer ?
#
loop_
_entity_poly.entity_id
_entity_poly.type
_entity_poly.pdbx_seq_one_letter_code
_entity_poly.pdbx_strand_id
1 'polypeptide(L)'
;MNITFQGNPITLMDKEVKVGDKAPNFALTNSDLQPVTLDNTNGVRIFVVVPSIDTGVCDLEVQTFNQKAGEVPGVHIYTISMDLPFAQLRWCGAKSVKALTMLSDYKDHSFGHNYGSYIKELGLLTRAVFVIDSSNTITYVEYVPEVTEQPNFEEVIKAAKEAK
;
A
#
# COMPACT_ATOMS: atom_id res chain seq x y z
N MET A 1 11.73 7.67 -11.44
CA MET A 1 10.44 7.53 -12.16
C MET A 1 9.88 8.90 -12.52
N ASN A 2 9.04 8.98 -13.55
CA ASN A 2 8.22 10.16 -13.83
C ASN A 2 6.79 9.85 -13.38
N ILE A 3 6.36 10.44 -12.26
CA ILE A 3 5.02 10.26 -11.71
C ILE A 3 4.26 11.57 -11.86
N THR A 4 2.97 11.49 -12.19
CA THR A 4 2.07 12.63 -12.31
C THR A 4 0.87 12.52 -11.38
N PHE A 5 0.32 13.67 -11.02
CA PHE A 5 -0.99 13.82 -10.41
C PHE A 5 -1.81 14.79 -11.26
N GLN A 6 -2.85 14.26 -11.91
CA GLN A 6 -3.66 15.01 -12.89
C GLN A 6 -2.80 15.64 -14.00
N GLY A 7 -1.82 14.88 -14.49
CA GLY A 7 -0.87 15.32 -15.52
C GLY A 7 0.23 16.27 -15.05
N ASN A 8 0.22 16.73 -13.79
CA ASN A 8 1.30 17.54 -13.24
C ASN A 8 2.40 16.65 -12.66
N PRO A 9 3.69 16.86 -12.98
CA PRO A 9 4.77 16.05 -12.42
C PRO A 9 4.88 16.27 -10.92
N ILE A 10 5.12 15.18 -10.18
CA ILE A 10 5.34 15.19 -8.73
C ILE A 10 6.67 14.52 -8.37
N THR A 11 7.23 14.88 -7.23
CA THR A 11 8.50 14.36 -6.73
C THR A 11 8.26 13.30 -5.66
N LEU A 12 8.70 12.08 -5.93
CA LEU A 12 8.84 11.08 -4.88
C LEU A 12 10.14 11.30 -4.13
N MET A 13 10.06 11.30 -2.81
CA MET A 13 11.22 11.39 -1.94
C MET A 13 11.90 10.03 -1.82
N ASP A 14 13.22 10.06 -1.56
CA ASP A 14 14.05 8.89 -1.33
C ASP A 14 14.13 7.91 -2.52
N LYS A 15 14.67 6.72 -2.28
CA LYS A 15 14.92 5.73 -3.33
C LYS A 15 13.75 4.77 -3.44
N GLU A 16 13.34 4.52 -4.68
CA GLU A 16 12.45 3.41 -5.01
C GLU A 16 13.07 2.07 -4.58
N VAL A 17 12.22 1.17 -4.12
CA VAL A 17 12.58 -0.24 -3.90
C VAL A 17 12.38 -1.04 -5.17
N LYS A 18 13.08 -2.16 -5.31
CA LYS A 18 13.07 -2.98 -6.52
C LYS A 18 12.81 -4.44 -6.21
N VAL A 19 12.35 -5.18 -7.22
CA VAL A 19 12.25 -6.64 -7.14
C VAL A 19 13.62 -7.23 -6.79
N GLY A 20 13.64 -8.13 -5.81
CA GLY A 20 14.85 -8.75 -5.26
C GLY A 20 15.41 -8.05 -4.02
N ASP A 21 15.00 -6.81 -3.74
CA ASP A 21 15.41 -6.12 -2.50
C ASP A 21 14.76 -6.77 -1.27
N LYS A 22 15.43 -6.64 -0.12
CA LYS A 22 14.76 -6.90 1.16
C LYS A 22 13.80 -5.77 1.48
N ALA A 23 12.58 -6.14 1.85
CA ALA A 23 11.55 -5.21 2.26
C ALA A 23 12.05 -4.34 3.42
N PRO A 24 12.13 -3.00 3.26
CA PRO A 24 12.52 -2.11 4.35
C PRO A 24 11.55 -2.21 5.53
N ASN A 25 12.07 -2.02 6.74
CA ASN A 25 11.21 -1.91 7.92
C ASN A 25 10.44 -0.57 7.91
N PHE A 26 9.35 -0.51 8.68
CA PHE A 26 8.49 0.67 8.82
C PHE A 26 7.91 0.73 10.24
N ALA A 27 7.33 1.87 10.57
CA ALA A 27 6.54 2.12 11.76
C ALA A 27 5.21 2.78 11.32
N LEU A 28 4.20 1.93 11.15
CA LEU A 28 2.84 2.33 10.79
C LEU A 28 1.94 2.30 12.03
N THR A 29 0.76 2.90 11.96
CA THR A 29 -0.21 2.91 13.05
C THR A 29 -1.50 2.20 12.64
N ASN A 30 -1.97 1.25 13.45
CA ASN A 30 -3.25 0.56 13.23
C ASN A 30 -4.44 1.35 13.81
N SER A 31 -5.66 0.81 13.66
CA SER A 31 -6.91 1.42 14.16
C SER A 31 -6.95 1.63 15.68
N ASP A 32 -6.17 0.84 16.43
CA ASP A 32 -6.08 0.91 17.90
C ASP A 32 -4.93 1.82 18.36
N LEU A 33 -4.37 2.63 17.44
CA LEU A 33 -3.25 3.53 17.66
C LEU A 33 -1.96 2.81 18.10
N GLN A 34 -1.84 1.52 17.82
CA GLN A 34 -0.66 0.73 18.12
C GLN A 34 0.31 0.74 16.93
N PRO A 35 1.63 0.73 17.20
CA PRO A 35 2.63 0.63 16.16
C PRO A 35 2.60 -0.75 15.49
N VAL A 36 2.77 -0.76 14.17
CA VAL A 36 2.91 -1.95 13.34
C VAL A 36 4.18 -1.81 12.51
N THR A 37 5.04 -2.81 12.61
CA THR A 37 6.32 -2.91 11.89
C THR A 37 6.28 -4.08 10.93
N LEU A 38 7.33 -4.23 10.11
CA LEU A 38 7.45 -5.35 9.18
C LEU A 38 7.36 -6.70 9.89
N ASP A 39 7.94 -6.80 11.09
CA ASP A 39 7.95 -8.03 11.92
C ASP A 39 6.57 -8.38 12.48
N ASN A 40 5.63 -7.43 12.49
CA ASN A 40 4.23 -7.69 12.82
C ASN A 40 3.42 -8.22 11.62
N THR A 41 4.03 -8.28 10.42
CA THR A 41 3.48 -8.89 9.22
C THR A 41 4.17 -10.22 8.94
N ASN A 42 3.46 -11.18 8.36
CA ASN A 42 4.04 -12.50 8.05
C ASN A 42 3.42 -13.08 6.78
N GLY A 43 4.00 -14.19 6.31
CA GLY A 43 3.59 -14.83 5.06
C GLY A 43 3.86 -13.96 3.85
N VAL A 44 3.12 -14.22 2.77
CA VAL A 44 3.11 -13.37 1.59
C VAL A 44 2.20 -12.18 1.85
N ARG A 45 2.68 -10.97 1.55
CA ARG A 45 1.93 -9.72 1.74
C ARG A 45 1.77 -8.97 0.44
N ILE A 46 0.62 -8.32 0.32
CA ILE A 46 0.39 -7.26 -0.67
C ILE A 46 0.24 -5.96 0.12
N PHE A 47 1.14 -5.01 -0.12
CA PHE A 47 1.01 -3.65 0.40
C PHE A 47 0.39 -2.78 -0.70
N VAL A 48 -0.86 -2.38 -0.49
CA VAL A 48 -1.64 -1.50 -1.37
C VAL A 48 -1.52 -0.08 -0.84
N VAL A 49 -0.83 0.79 -1.57
CA VAL A 49 -0.50 2.13 -1.13
C VAL A 49 -1.33 3.13 -1.90
N VAL A 50 -2.09 3.96 -1.17
CA VAL A 50 -3.00 4.94 -1.75
C VAL A 50 -2.80 6.32 -1.11
N PRO A 51 -3.02 7.42 -1.86
CA PRO A 51 -2.91 8.76 -1.30
C PRO A 51 -3.88 9.01 -0.14
N SER A 52 -5.16 8.72 -0.37
CA SER A 52 -6.22 8.81 0.63
C SER A 52 -7.41 7.95 0.24
N ILE A 53 -7.90 7.13 1.18
CA ILE A 53 -9.08 6.26 1.04
C ILE A 53 -10.39 7.03 0.94
N ASP A 54 -10.39 8.34 1.19
CA ASP A 54 -11.57 9.22 1.11
C ASP A 54 -11.75 9.84 -0.30
N THR A 55 -11.12 9.25 -1.32
CA THR A 55 -11.22 9.67 -2.73
C THR A 55 -11.75 8.54 -3.61
N GLY A 56 -12.45 8.88 -4.69
CA GLY A 56 -13.20 7.89 -5.49
C GLY A 56 -12.36 6.75 -6.06
N VAL A 57 -11.16 7.04 -6.58
CA VAL A 57 -10.27 6.02 -7.17
C VAL A 57 -9.71 5.08 -6.10
N CYS A 58 -9.29 5.64 -4.96
CA CYS A 58 -8.77 4.85 -3.84
C CYS A 58 -9.86 3.98 -3.20
N ASP A 59 -11.06 4.53 -3.00
CA ASP A 59 -12.22 3.80 -2.48
C ASP A 59 -12.54 2.59 -3.36
N LEU A 60 -12.55 2.78 -4.68
CA LEU A 60 -12.80 1.70 -5.63
C LEU A 60 -11.68 0.66 -5.60
N GLU A 61 -10.42 1.09 -5.64
CA GLU A 61 -9.26 0.19 -5.62
C GLU A 61 -9.22 -0.71 -4.39
N VAL A 62 -9.40 -0.13 -3.19
CA VAL A 62 -9.34 -0.88 -1.94
C VAL A 62 -10.53 -1.85 -1.84
N GLN A 63 -11.71 -1.47 -2.34
CA GLN A 63 -12.84 -2.39 -2.46
C GLN A 63 -12.55 -3.54 -3.44
N THR A 64 -11.92 -3.26 -4.58
CA THR A 64 -11.52 -4.29 -5.55
C THR A 64 -10.55 -5.28 -4.92
N PHE A 65 -9.52 -4.82 -4.21
CA PHE A 65 -8.62 -5.71 -3.48
C PHE A 65 -9.33 -6.50 -2.38
N ASN A 66 -10.24 -5.89 -1.62
CA ASN A 66 -11.01 -6.61 -0.60
C ASN A 66 -11.87 -7.73 -1.21
N GLN A 67 -12.46 -7.53 -2.39
CA GLN A 67 -13.22 -8.56 -3.10
C GLN A 67 -12.31 -9.67 -3.63
N LYS A 68 -11.15 -9.30 -4.18
CA LYS A 68 -10.18 -10.22 -4.76
C LYS A 68 -9.30 -10.94 -3.75
N ALA A 69 -9.31 -10.53 -2.48
CA ALA A 69 -8.51 -11.13 -1.41
C ALA A 69 -8.73 -12.65 -1.30
N GLY A 70 -9.95 -13.13 -1.56
CA GLY A 70 -10.27 -14.56 -1.56
C GLY A 70 -9.64 -15.37 -2.71
N GLU A 71 -9.14 -14.70 -3.76
CA GLU A 71 -8.50 -15.37 -4.91
C GLU A 71 -7.08 -15.88 -4.59
N VAL A 72 -6.48 -15.46 -3.46
CA VAL A 72 -5.12 -15.84 -3.07
C VAL A 72 -5.08 -16.33 -1.61
N PRO A 73 -5.37 -17.61 -1.36
CA PRO A 73 -5.32 -18.18 -0.03
C PRO A 73 -3.92 -18.01 0.60
N GLY A 74 -3.87 -17.57 1.87
CA GLY A 74 -2.62 -17.41 2.60
C GLY A 74 -1.86 -16.10 2.35
N VAL A 75 -2.44 -15.17 1.59
CA VAL A 75 -1.88 -13.82 1.40
C VAL A 75 -2.56 -12.81 2.31
N HIS A 76 -1.77 -11.94 2.91
CA HIS A 76 -2.23 -10.83 3.74
C HIS A 76 -2.18 -9.51 2.97
N ILE A 77 -3.31 -8.80 2.91
CA ILE A 77 -3.40 -7.51 2.23
C ILE A 77 -3.40 -6.39 3.27
N TYR A 78 -2.49 -5.43 3.10
CA TYR A 78 -2.39 -4.24 3.93
C TYR A 78 -2.57 -3.00 3.07
N THR A 79 -3.57 -2.18 3.39
CA THR A 79 -3.77 -0.89 2.74
C THR A 79 -3.08 0.18 3.57
N ILE A 80 -2.24 0.98 2.93
CA ILE A 80 -1.39 1.98 3.58
C ILE A 80 -1.71 3.35 2.98
N SER A 81 -2.00 4.33 3.83
CA SER A 81 -2.25 5.72 3.42
C SER A 81 -1.80 6.72 4.49
N MET A 82 -1.89 8.02 4.19
CA MET A 82 -1.72 9.09 5.18
C MET A 82 -3.00 9.43 5.96
N ASP A 83 -4.11 8.75 5.67
CA ASP A 83 -5.36 8.96 6.41
C ASP A 83 -5.17 8.58 7.87
N LEU A 84 -5.71 9.38 8.79
CA LEU A 84 -5.67 9.03 10.21
C LEU A 84 -6.34 7.68 10.47
N PRO A 85 -5.88 6.90 11.47
CA PRO A 85 -6.45 5.60 11.79
C PRO A 85 -7.98 5.60 11.96
N PHE A 86 -8.53 6.70 12.49
CA PHE A 86 -9.98 6.86 12.67
C PHE A 86 -10.76 6.98 11.35
N ALA A 87 -10.17 7.61 10.32
CA ALA A 87 -10.78 7.72 9.00
C ALA A 87 -10.79 6.35 8.31
N GLN A 88 -9.68 5.61 8.40
CA GLN A 88 -9.56 4.24 7.90
C GLN A 88 -10.56 3.30 8.60
N LEU A 89 -10.68 3.40 9.93
CA LEU A 89 -11.65 2.62 10.71
C LEU A 89 -13.10 2.91 10.29
N ARG A 90 -13.45 4.20 10.13
CA ARG A 90 -14.76 4.62 9.65
C ARG A 90 -15.06 4.05 8.26
N TRP A 91 -14.09 4.10 7.36
CA TRP A 91 -14.23 3.55 6.01
C TRP A 91 -14.44 2.04 6.01
N CYS A 92 -13.67 1.29 6.80
CA CYS A 92 -13.86 -0.16 6.96
C CYS A 92 -15.26 -0.51 7.44
N GLY A 93 -15.78 0.23 8.43
CA GLY A 93 -17.14 0.03 8.95
C GLY A 93 -18.22 0.30 7.89
N ALA A 94 -18.05 1.35 7.09
CA ALA A 94 -18.99 1.70 6.01
C ALA A 94 -18.98 0.70 4.85
N LYS A 95 -17.81 0.12 4.54
CA LYS A 95 -17.60 -0.76 3.38
C LYS A 95 -17.62 -2.25 3.71
N SER A 96 -17.88 -2.61 4.97
CA SER A 96 -17.91 -4.00 5.46
C SER A 96 -16.65 -4.80 5.09
N VAL A 97 -15.50 -4.14 5.21
CA VAL A 97 -14.19 -4.69 4.85
C VAL A 97 -13.79 -5.75 5.87
N LYS A 98 -13.37 -6.92 5.39
CA LYS A 98 -13.04 -8.08 6.24
C LYS A 98 -11.71 -8.73 5.90
N ALA A 99 -11.20 -8.51 4.69
CA ALA A 99 -10.10 -9.29 4.14
C ALA A 99 -8.77 -8.51 4.03
N LEU A 100 -8.75 -7.24 4.44
CA LEU A 100 -7.55 -6.42 4.46
C LEU A 100 -7.40 -5.68 5.78
N THR A 101 -6.15 -5.32 6.08
CA THR A 101 -5.77 -4.54 7.26
C THR A 101 -5.43 -3.11 6.84
N MET A 102 -6.02 -2.12 7.50
CA MET A 102 -5.67 -0.71 7.25
C MET A 102 -4.54 -0.28 8.18
N LEU A 103 -3.54 0.38 7.62
CA LEU A 103 -2.41 0.92 8.34
C LEU A 103 -2.18 2.38 7.90
N SER A 104 -1.90 3.25 8.86
CA SER A 104 -1.67 4.67 8.63
C SER A 104 -0.20 5.01 8.78
N ASP A 105 0.37 5.70 7.81
CA ASP A 105 1.76 6.20 7.85
C ASP A 105 1.85 7.64 8.40
N TYR A 106 0.73 8.21 8.88
CA TYR A 106 0.58 9.63 9.23
C TYR A 106 1.57 10.19 10.25
N LYS A 107 2.14 9.33 11.11
CA LYS A 107 2.91 9.75 12.28
C LYS A 107 4.38 9.94 11.97
N ASP A 108 4.99 8.91 11.40
CA ASP A 108 6.43 8.83 11.20
C ASP A 108 6.83 8.92 9.72
N HIS A 109 5.87 8.81 8.79
CA HIS A 109 6.06 8.79 7.33
C HIS A 109 7.10 7.76 6.86
N SER A 110 7.35 6.76 7.71
CA SER A 110 8.49 5.84 7.57
C SER A 110 8.30 4.92 6.38
N PHE A 111 7.07 4.49 6.09
CA PHE A 111 6.81 3.67 4.91
C PHE A 111 7.01 4.50 3.65
N GLY A 112 6.45 5.71 3.62
CA GLY A 112 6.59 6.66 2.53
C GLY A 112 8.04 6.91 2.12
N HIS A 113 8.91 7.17 3.10
CA HIS A 113 10.33 7.39 2.85
C HIS A 113 11.08 6.10 2.51
N ASN A 114 10.86 5.02 3.27
CA ASN A 114 11.65 3.79 3.09
C ASN A 114 11.29 3.01 1.81
N TYR A 115 10.06 3.18 1.31
CA TYR A 115 9.60 2.56 0.06
C TYR A 115 9.57 3.56 -1.10
N GLY A 116 10.10 4.77 -0.93
CA GLY A 116 10.14 5.78 -1.98
C GLY A 116 8.76 6.14 -2.54
N SER A 117 7.74 6.15 -1.69
CA SER A 117 6.34 6.42 -2.06
C SER A 117 5.83 7.77 -1.53
N TYR A 118 6.60 8.50 -0.73
CA TYR A 118 6.22 9.81 -0.22
C TYR A 118 6.28 10.91 -1.28
N ILE A 119 5.18 11.62 -1.51
CA ILE A 119 5.08 12.74 -2.45
C ILE A 119 5.44 14.04 -1.74
N LYS A 120 6.51 14.68 -2.17
CA LYS A 120 7.02 15.93 -1.59
C LYS A 120 6.01 17.07 -1.63
N GLU A 121 5.31 17.24 -2.76
CA GLU A 121 4.41 18.37 -3.00
C GLU A 121 3.09 18.27 -2.25
N LEU A 122 2.66 17.05 -1.93
CA LEU A 122 1.34 16.77 -1.37
C LEU A 122 1.37 16.34 0.08
N GLY A 123 2.51 15.84 0.58
CA GLY A 123 2.59 15.21 1.89
C GLY A 123 1.74 13.93 2.00
N LEU A 124 1.48 13.29 0.86
CA LEU A 124 0.70 12.06 0.73
C LEU A 124 1.58 10.93 0.17
N LEU A 125 1.05 9.71 0.18
CA LEU A 125 1.68 8.61 -0.53
C LEU A 125 1.25 8.60 -2.00
N THR A 126 2.16 8.25 -2.89
CA THR A 126 1.83 7.91 -4.28
C THR A 126 1.09 6.59 -4.32
N ARG A 127 0.31 6.41 -5.38
CA ARG A 127 -0.31 5.12 -5.62
C ARG A 127 0.74 4.10 -6.04
N ALA A 128 0.86 3.03 -5.27
CA ALA A 128 1.82 1.97 -5.52
C ALA A 128 1.35 0.64 -4.93
N VAL A 129 1.88 -0.45 -5.45
CA VAL A 129 1.64 -1.80 -4.92
C VAL A 129 2.95 -2.55 -4.82
N PHE A 130 3.14 -3.23 -3.69
CA PHE A 130 4.31 -4.06 -3.44
C PHE A 130 3.85 -5.47 -3.04
N VAL A 131 4.49 -6.50 -3.59
CA VAL A 131 4.32 -7.88 -3.11
C VAL A 131 5.61 -8.31 -2.43
N ILE A 132 5.46 -8.86 -1.23
CA ILE A 132 6.57 -9.28 -0.37
C ILE A 132 6.36 -10.74 -0.01
N ASP A 133 7.38 -11.56 -0.25
CA ASP A 133 7.37 -12.98 0.07
C ASP A 133 7.59 -13.26 1.58
N SER A 134 7.45 -14.52 1.98
CA SER A 134 7.62 -14.94 3.38
C SER A 134 9.04 -14.73 3.93
N SER A 135 10.02 -14.53 3.06
CA SER A 135 11.43 -14.25 3.40
C SER A 135 11.75 -12.76 3.48
N ASN A 136 10.73 -11.90 3.44
CA ASN A 136 10.84 -10.44 3.38
C ASN A 136 11.57 -9.94 2.12
N THR A 137 11.44 -10.65 1.00
CA THR A 137 11.96 -10.21 -0.31
C THR A 137 10.83 -9.63 -1.14
N ILE A 138 11.10 -8.49 -1.79
CA ILE A 138 10.13 -7.85 -2.69
C ILE A 138 10.11 -8.65 -4.00
N THR A 139 8.94 -9.18 -4.37
CA THR A 139 8.74 -9.98 -5.58
C THR A 139 8.01 -9.21 -6.68
N TYR A 140 7.33 -8.12 -6.33
CA TYR A 140 6.67 -7.23 -7.27
C TYR A 140 6.68 -5.79 -6.77
N VAL A 141 6.84 -4.86 -7.70
CA VAL A 141 6.78 -3.42 -7.46
C VAL A 141 6.03 -2.76 -8.60
N GLU A 142 5.05 -1.96 -8.27
CA GLU A 142 4.38 -1.06 -9.20
C GLU A 142 4.20 0.29 -8.54
N TYR A 143 4.80 1.32 -9.12
CA TYR A 143 4.45 2.71 -8.84
C TYR A 143 3.62 3.20 -10.03
N VAL A 144 2.38 3.61 -9.77
CA VAL A 144 1.46 3.97 -10.85
C VAL A 144 1.90 5.31 -11.45
N PRO A 145 2.18 5.40 -12.78
CA PRO A 145 2.70 6.62 -13.39
C PRO A 145 1.81 7.84 -13.23
N GLU A 146 0.49 7.65 -13.22
CA GLU A 146 -0.50 8.68 -12.92
C GLU A 146 -1.27 8.27 -11.66
N VAL A 147 -1.16 9.05 -10.59
CA VAL A 147 -1.73 8.71 -9.27
C VAL A 147 -3.26 8.60 -9.29
N THR A 148 -3.93 9.20 -10.27
CA THR A 148 -5.37 9.08 -10.48
C THR A 148 -5.81 7.81 -11.23
N GLU A 149 -4.88 7.01 -11.74
CA GLU A 149 -5.17 5.69 -12.34
C GLU A 149 -5.12 4.58 -11.29
N GLN A 150 -5.56 3.37 -11.63
CA GLN A 150 -5.50 2.19 -10.76
C GLN A 150 -4.29 1.32 -11.09
N PRO A 151 -3.76 0.53 -10.14
CA PRO A 151 -2.68 -0.42 -10.40
C PRO A 151 -3.17 -1.61 -11.23
N ASN A 152 -2.23 -2.38 -11.76
CA ASN A 152 -2.53 -3.63 -12.45
C ASN A 152 -2.87 -4.77 -11.47
N PHE A 153 -4.14 -4.91 -11.14
CA PHE A 153 -4.63 -5.94 -10.22
C PHE A 153 -4.25 -7.37 -10.64
N GLU A 154 -4.27 -7.68 -11.94
CA GLU A 154 -4.00 -9.03 -12.43
C GLU A 154 -2.55 -9.43 -12.19
N GLU A 155 -1.61 -8.54 -12.50
CA GLU A 155 -0.18 -8.78 -12.26
C GLU A 155 0.14 -8.82 -10.77
N VAL A 156 -0.49 -7.97 -9.94
CA VAL A 156 -0.34 -8.03 -8.48
C VAL A 156 -0.79 -9.39 -7.92
N ILE A 157 -1.98 -9.85 -8.31
CA ILE A 157 -2.54 -11.12 -7.82
C ILE A 157 -1.72 -12.30 -8.32
N LYS A 158 -1.22 -12.26 -9.56
CA LYS A 158 -0.33 -13.27 -10.11
C LYS A 158 1.00 -13.31 -9.33
N ALA A 159 1.64 -12.17 -9.11
CA ALA A 159 2.88 -12.11 -8.34
C ALA A 159 2.70 -12.63 -6.90
N ALA A 160 1.57 -12.32 -6.26
CA ALA A 160 1.25 -12.83 -4.93
C ALA A 160 1.05 -14.36 -4.92
N LYS A 161 0.51 -14.96 -5.98
CA LYS A 161 0.38 -16.42 -6.12
C LYS A 161 1.73 -17.12 -6.36
N GLU A 162 2.66 -16.43 -7.03
CA GLU A 162 3.99 -16.97 -7.36
C GLU A 162 5.01 -16.77 -6.22
N ALA A 163 4.76 -15.81 -5.32
CA ALA A 163 5.56 -15.57 -4.12
C ALA A 163 5.46 -16.75 -3.13
N LYS A 164 6.56 -17.03 -2.44
CA LYS A 164 6.69 -18.17 -1.50
C LYS A 164 6.70 -17.74 -0.04
#